data_AF-A0A0B6D2Y6-F1
#
_entry.id   AF-A0A0B6D2Y6-F1
#
_cell.length_a   1.000
_cell.length_b   1.000
_cell.length_c   1.000
_cell.angle_alpha   90.00
_cell.angle_beta   90.00
_cell.angle_gamma   90.00
#
_symmetry.space_group_name_H-M   'P 1'
#
loop_
_entity.id
_entity.type
_entity.pdbx_description
1 polymer ?
#
loop_
_entity_poly.entity_id
_entity_poly.type
_entity_poly.pdbx_seq_one_letter_code
_entity_poly.pdbx_strand_id
1 'polypeptide(L)'
;MEFYLVGGAVRDILLGTTPKDRDWVVVGATESQMTKAGFTKIPSSFPVFLHPETKEEYALARSEKKIAKGYHGFEVDFSSDITLEEDLKRRDLTINSMAIDKNNNIIDPFNGQDDIKNRILRHTSEAFIEDPLRVVRLARFKVQLSAFSFSIADETINIIKSIIKSGELNYLTKERLHIEFIKALRNPKIFFETLDELDSLQIIFPNIKKSLNTIPDKNFFRNKTYLNSSNEEKICLCLLNLEDDTINNLKLELLLTNKQIKLLIAAITTRKVLESRSINAESALKIIKRANLLRDKKLQQNTLNIFEKYSEIDSSRFSHATIKQFKSALNIVNTINIKTLITTVPKENLANTIETLYMDIIKKQLNL
;
A
#
# COMPACT_ATOMS: atom_id res chain seq x y z
N MET A 1 -22.92 6.08 30.03
CA MET A 1 -22.47 5.68 28.70
C MET A 1 -22.77 6.80 27.73
N GLU A 2 -21.74 7.47 27.24
CA GLU A 2 -21.85 8.52 26.23
C GLU A 2 -21.13 8.07 24.94
N PHE A 3 -21.62 8.51 23.79
CA PHE A 3 -21.10 8.17 22.47
C PHE A 3 -20.55 9.41 21.78
N TYR A 4 -19.38 9.27 21.18
CA TYR A 4 -18.70 10.34 20.46
C TYR A 4 -18.24 9.84 19.10
N LEU A 5 -18.59 10.55 18.04
CA LEU A 5 -17.99 10.32 16.72
C LEU A 5 -16.55 10.86 16.78
N VAL A 6 -15.56 10.07 16.39
CA VAL A 6 -14.15 10.44 16.57
C VAL A 6 -13.31 10.23 15.30
N GLY A 7 -12.07 10.71 15.35
CA GLY A 7 -11.04 10.27 14.41
C GLY A 7 -11.20 10.86 13.01
N GLY A 8 -10.99 10.00 12.00
CA GLY A 8 -10.98 10.43 10.61
C GLY A 8 -12.33 10.98 10.12
N ALA A 9 -13.45 10.54 10.71
CA ALA A 9 -14.77 11.03 10.34
C ALA A 9 -14.95 12.52 10.69
N VAL A 10 -14.52 12.93 11.88
CA VAL A 10 -14.59 14.33 12.32
C VAL A 10 -13.70 15.21 11.44
N ARG A 11 -12.47 14.76 11.16
CA ARG A 11 -11.56 15.43 10.22
C ARG A 11 -12.19 15.63 8.85
N ASP A 12 -12.76 14.55 8.29
CA ASP A 12 -13.28 14.56 6.94
C ASP A 12 -14.49 15.50 6.83
N ILE A 13 -15.38 15.53 7.83
CA ILE A 13 -16.48 16.51 7.95
C ILE A 13 -15.94 17.94 7.93
N LEU A 14 -14.93 18.25 8.75
CA LEU A 14 -14.33 19.59 8.84
C LEU A 14 -13.59 20.00 7.56
N LEU A 15 -13.10 19.03 6.79
CA LEU A 15 -12.52 19.25 5.46
C LEU A 15 -13.59 19.43 4.36
N GLY A 16 -14.87 19.32 4.68
CA GLY A 16 -15.96 19.37 3.71
C GLY A 16 -16.04 18.11 2.85
N THR A 17 -15.57 16.97 3.36
CA THR A 17 -15.60 15.68 2.66
C THR A 17 -16.49 14.68 3.38
N THR A 18 -17.09 13.76 2.63
CA THR A 18 -17.92 12.70 3.21
C THR A 18 -17.01 11.65 3.87
N PRO A 19 -17.19 11.37 5.18
CA PRO A 19 -16.50 10.27 5.83
C PRO A 19 -16.82 8.94 5.14
N LYS A 20 -15.79 8.10 4.96
CA LYS A 20 -15.99 6.75 4.43
C LYS A 20 -16.56 5.80 5.48
N ASP A 21 -16.01 5.90 6.67
CA ASP A 21 -16.32 5.09 7.83
C ASP A 21 -16.56 6.04 9.02
N ARG A 22 -17.45 5.64 9.94
CA ARG A 22 -17.78 6.38 11.16
C ARG A 22 -17.38 5.54 12.36
N ASP A 23 -16.33 5.99 13.02
CA ASP A 23 -15.81 5.34 14.23
C ASP A 23 -16.33 6.07 15.46
N TRP A 24 -16.86 5.31 16.42
CA TRP A 24 -17.42 5.84 17.66
C TRP A 24 -16.59 5.41 18.86
N VAL A 25 -16.42 6.32 19.81
CA VAL A 25 -15.87 6.04 21.14
C VAL A 25 -16.98 6.09 22.17
N VAL A 26 -16.94 5.13 23.08
CA VAL A 26 -17.89 4.97 24.18
C VAL A 26 -17.19 5.23 25.50
N VAL A 27 -17.64 6.25 26.23
CA VAL A 27 -17.10 6.63 27.55
C VAL A 27 -18.09 6.24 28.64
N GLY A 28 -17.58 5.80 29.80
CA GLY A 28 -18.42 5.45 30.94
C GLY A 28 -19.27 4.21 30.72
N ALA A 29 -18.72 3.20 30.03
CA ALA A 29 -19.38 1.92 29.77
C ALA A 29 -18.42 0.75 29.97
N THR A 30 -18.98 -0.40 30.32
CA THR A 30 -18.31 -1.70 30.39
C THR A 30 -18.78 -2.60 29.25
N GLU A 31 -18.02 -3.65 28.95
CA GLU A 31 -18.41 -4.63 27.94
C GLU A 31 -19.79 -5.27 28.19
N SER A 32 -20.10 -5.54 29.47
CA SER A 32 -21.40 -6.09 29.87
C SER A 32 -22.53 -5.12 29.55
N GLN A 33 -22.33 -3.82 29.79
CA GLN A 33 -23.32 -2.79 29.46
C GLN A 33 -23.51 -2.65 27.94
N MET A 34 -22.43 -2.67 27.15
CA MET A 34 -22.51 -2.68 25.69
C MET A 34 -23.33 -3.86 25.16
N THR A 35 -23.04 -5.06 25.65
CA THR A 35 -23.72 -6.29 25.23
C THR A 35 -25.20 -6.27 25.64
N LYS A 36 -25.52 -5.81 26.86
CA LYS A 36 -26.91 -5.63 27.32
C LYS A 36 -27.68 -4.61 26.48
N ALA A 37 -27.00 -3.61 25.93
CA ALA A 37 -27.56 -2.61 25.03
C ALA A 37 -27.73 -3.12 23.58
N GLY A 38 -27.45 -4.40 23.31
CA GLY A 38 -27.66 -5.04 22.00
C GLY A 38 -26.48 -4.90 21.03
N PHE A 39 -25.35 -4.33 21.46
CA PHE A 39 -24.14 -4.26 20.66
C PHE A 39 -23.46 -5.63 20.54
N THR A 40 -22.89 -5.92 19.38
CA THR A 40 -22.22 -7.20 19.11
C THR A 40 -20.72 -7.04 19.16
N LYS A 41 -20.03 -7.70 20.10
CA LYS A 41 -18.56 -7.67 20.20
C LYS A 41 -17.91 -8.33 18.98
N ILE A 42 -16.86 -7.71 18.44
CA ILE A 42 -16.05 -8.27 17.35
C ILE A 42 -14.65 -8.66 17.81
N PRO A 43 -13.98 -9.63 17.14
CA PRO A 43 -12.60 -9.97 17.45
C PRO A 43 -11.66 -8.78 17.19
N SER A 44 -11.06 -8.26 18.27
CA SER A 44 -10.10 -7.16 18.23
C SER A 44 -9.17 -7.27 19.45
N SER A 45 -8.04 -6.54 19.42
CA SER A 45 -7.10 -6.49 20.55
C SER A 45 -7.64 -5.71 21.76
N PHE A 46 -8.76 -5.03 21.60
CA PHE A 46 -9.46 -4.28 22.65
C PHE A 46 -10.98 -4.32 22.39
N PRO A 47 -11.83 -3.97 23.37
CA PRO A 47 -13.28 -4.06 23.22
C PRO A 47 -13.83 -3.13 22.13
N VAL A 48 -14.21 -3.72 20.99
CA VAL A 48 -14.89 -3.06 19.88
C VAL A 48 -16.19 -3.82 19.59
N PHE A 49 -17.25 -3.06 19.31
CA PHE A 49 -18.59 -3.58 19.10
C PHE A 49 -19.24 -3.00 17.84
N LEU A 50 -20.13 -3.76 17.22
CA LEU A 50 -20.98 -3.28 16.13
C LEU A 50 -22.33 -2.82 16.68
N HIS A 51 -22.78 -1.66 16.24
CA HIS A 51 -24.11 -1.16 16.53
C HIS A 51 -25.19 -2.11 15.96
N PRO A 52 -26.29 -2.39 16.69
CA PRO A 52 -27.31 -3.36 16.27
C PRO A 52 -27.94 -3.04 14.90
N GLU A 53 -28.18 -1.76 14.62
CA GLU A 53 -28.84 -1.30 13.40
C GLU A 53 -27.85 -0.88 12.30
N THR A 54 -27.06 0.16 12.55
CA THR A 54 -26.14 0.75 11.56
C THR A 54 -24.93 -0.12 11.21
N LYS A 55 -24.58 -1.08 12.07
CA LYS A 55 -23.33 -1.86 11.99
C LYS A 55 -22.05 -1.01 12.01
N GLU A 56 -22.12 0.23 12.47
CA GLU A 56 -20.94 1.08 12.71
C GLU A 56 -20.13 0.56 13.92
N GLU A 57 -18.84 0.88 13.96
CA GLU A 57 -17.91 0.42 15.00
C GLU A 57 -17.91 1.36 16.23
N TYR A 58 -18.09 0.77 17.41
CA TYR A 58 -18.12 1.43 18.71
C TYR A 58 -17.04 0.80 19.61
N ALA A 59 -16.00 1.55 19.90
CA ALA A 59 -14.92 1.13 20.79
C ALA A 59 -15.09 1.73 22.18
N LEU A 60 -14.78 0.96 23.23
CA LEU A 60 -14.64 1.55 24.56
C LEU A 60 -13.44 2.51 24.58
N ALA A 61 -13.59 3.63 25.27
CA ALA A 61 -12.50 4.56 25.55
C ALA A 61 -11.37 3.82 26.27
N ARG A 62 -10.13 4.16 25.91
CA ARG A 62 -8.96 3.50 26.48
C ARG A 62 -7.76 4.41 26.58
N SER A 63 -6.90 4.14 27.56
CA SER A 63 -5.54 4.66 27.62
C SER A 63 -4.55 3.56 27.21
N GLU A 64 -3.39 3.98 26.72
CA GLU A 64 -2.30 3.09 26.34
C GLU A 64 -1.05 3.55 27.09
N LYS A 65 -0.31 2.62 27.69
CA LYS A 65 0.96 2.90 28.34
C LYS A 65 2.04 1.95 27.84
N LYS A 66 3.14 2.51 27.35
CA LYS A 66 4.29 1.70 26.94
C LYS A 66 5.04 1.12 28.15
N ILE A 67 5.13 -0.20 28.20
CA ILE A 67 5.81 -0.98 29.25
C ILE A 67 7.05 -1.73 28.74
N ALA A 68 7.20 -1.92 27.42
CA ALA A 68 8.36 -2.57 26.82
C ALA A 68 8.66 -2.04 25.41
N LYS A 69 9.81 -2.44 24.86
CA LYS A 69 10.15 -2.16 23.45
C LYS A 69 9.29 -3.01 22.52
N GLY A 70 9.00 -2.47 21.34
CA GLY A 70 8.20 -3.15 20.31
C GLY A 70 6.69 -3.14 20.57
N TYR A 71 5.92 -3.69 19.63
CA TYR A 71 4.45 -3.54 19.58
C TYR A 71 3.69 -4.25 20.72
N HIS A 72 4.22 -5.33 21.28
CA HIS A 72 3.57 -6.02 22.41
C HIS A 72 3.84 -5.35 23.76
N GLY A 73 4.60 -4.26 23.78
CA GLY A 73 4.97 -3.53 24.99
C GLY A 73 3.95 -2.48 25.40
N PHE A 74 2.65 -2.70 25.21
CA PHE A 74 1.61 -1.77 25.65
C PHE A 74 0.65 -2.44 26.64
N GLU A 75 0.43 -1.77 27.76
CA GLU A 75 -0.69 -2.03 28.65
C GLU A 75 -1.86 -1.15 28.20
N VAL A 76 -3.03 -1.76 28.03
CA VAL A 76 -4.25 -1.06 27.59
C VAL A 76 -5.24 -1.09 28.74
N ASP A 77 -5.61 0.10 29.23
CA ASP A 77 -6.67 0.26 30.20
C ASP A 77 -7.92 0.80 29.51
N PHE A 78 -9.04 0.12 29.70
CA PHE A 78 -10.35 0.47 29.14
C PHE A 78 -11.42 0.51 30.24
N SER A 79 -10.99 0.81 31.46
CA SER A 79 -11.89 1.02 32.59
C SER A 79 -12.91 2.13 32.30
N SER A 80 -14.07 2.05 32.95
CA SER A 80 -15.17 2.98 32.67
C SER A 80 -14.89 4.43 33.07
N ASP A 81 -13.84 4.67 33.87
CA ASP A 81 -13.36 5.99 34.27
C ASP A 81 -12.43 6.65 33.25
N ILE A 82 -11.95 5.92 32.23
CA ILE A 82 -11.18 6.53 31.14
C ILE A 82 -12.02 7.60 30.45
N THR A 83 -11.48 8.81 30.43
CA THR A 83 -12.13 9.98 29.84
C THR A 83 -11.98 10.01 28.32
N LEU A 84 -12.84 10.80 27.66
CA LEU A 84 -12.69 11.08 26.23
C LEU A 84 -11.33 11.72 25.93
N GLU A 85 -10.88 12.65 26.76
CA GLU A 85 -9.62 13.35 26.56
C GLU A 85 -8.42 12.40 26.60
N GLU A 86 -8.40 11.42 27.51
CA GLU A 86 -7.37 10.38 27.57
C GLU A 86 -7.37 9.49 26.31
N ASP A 87 -8.54 9.12 25.78
CA ASP A 87 -8.63 8.38 24.52
C ASP A 87 -8.14 9.20 23.32
N LEU A 88 -8.46 10.48 23.29
CA LEU A 88 -8.01 11.38 22.22
C LEU A 88 -6.49 11.62 22.32
N LYS A 89 -5.94 11.78 23.53
CA LYS A 89 -4.52 12.06 23.78
C LYS A 89 -3.58 11.02 23.19
N ARG A 90 -3.96 9.74 23.23
CA ARG A 90 -3.16 8.63 22.72
C ARG A 90 -3.16 8.53 21.20
N ARG A 91 -3.92 9.34 20.46
CA ARG A 91 -4.01 9.25 18.99
C ARG A 91 -2.77 9.85 18.31
N ASP A 92 -2.66 9.61 17.00
CA ASP A 92 -1.49 10.02 16.23
C ASP A 92 -1.42 11.53 16.04
N LEU A 93 -2.38 12.12 15.32
CA LEU A 93 -2.33 13.52 14.90
C LEU A 93 -3.50 14.32 15.48
N THR A 94 -3.27 15.59 15.80
CA THR A 94 -4.27 16.54 16.34
C THR A 94 -5.57 16.54 15.52
N ILE A 95 -5.44 16.53 14.20
CA ILE A 95 -6.56 16.49 13.26
C ILE A 95 -7.42 15.22 13.34
N ASN A 96 -6.93 14.15 14.00
CA ASN A 96 -7.65 12.91 14.26
C ASN A 96 -8.01 12.75 15.74
N SER A 97 -7.72 13.75 16.56
CA SER A 97 -7.87 13.75 18.02
C SER A 97 -8.98 14.70 18.47
N MET A 98 -10.04 14.74 17.66
CA MET A 98 -11.28 15.47 17.90
C MET A 98 -12.45 14.51 17.98
N ALA A 99 -13.51 14.99 18.62
CA ALA A 99 -14.76 14.27 18.78
C ALA A 99 -15.98 15.16 18.48
N ILE A 100 -17.09 14.55 18.08
CA ILE A 100 -18.40 15.19 17.97
C ILE A 100 -19.37 14.47 18.92
N ASP A 101 -20.04 15.23 19.78
CA ASP A 101 -21.05 14.70 20.71
C ASP A 101 -22.44 14.53 20.05
N LYS A 102 -23.41 14.01 20.80
CA LYS A 102 -24.80 13.82 20.35
C LYS A 102 -25.54 15.12 19.98
N ASN A 103 -25.04 16.27 20.43
CA ASN A 103 -25.60 17.59 20.15
C ASN A 103 -24.86 18.28 18.98
N ASN A 104 -23.96 17.57 18.29
CA ASN A 104 -23.09 18.07 17.24
C ASN A 104 -22.06 19.11 17.71
N ASN A 105 -21.73 19.16 19.01
CA ASN A 105 -20.64 19.99 19.49
C ASN A 105 -19.29 19.31 19.20
N ILE A 106 -18.33 20.09 18.71
CA ILE A 106 -16.96 19.61 18.49
C ILE A 106 -16.17 19.76 19.79
N ILE A 107 -15.58 18.65 20.22
CA ILE A 107 -14.66 18.58 21.35
C ILE A 107 -13.25 18.42 20.77
N ASP A 108 -12.40 19.44 20.99
CA ASP A 108 -11.07 19.54 20.41
C ASP A 108 -10.03 20.01 21.44
N PRO A 109 -9.59 19.12 22.36
CA PRO A 109 -8.62 19.47 23.39
C PRO A 109 -7.19 19.68 22.85
N PHE A 110 -6.91 19.30 21.60
CA PHE A 110 -5.56 19.31 21.01
C PHE A 110 -5.42 20.24 19.80
N ASN A 111 -6.35 21.19 19.60
CA ASN A 111 -6.35 22.19 18.54
C ASN A 111 -6.30 21.62 17.11
N GLY A 112 -6.96 20.48 16.88
CA GLY A 112 -7.08 19.85 15.57
C GLY A 112 -7.83 20.72 14.54
N GLN A 113 -8.79 21.54 14.96
CA GLN A 113 -9.50 22.46 14.05
C GLN A 113 -8.56 23.52 13.46
N ASP A 114 -7.69 24.09 14.28
CA ASP A 114 -6.70 25.07 13.83
C ASP A 114 -5.66 24.43 12.91
N ASP A 115 -5.20 23.21 13.22
CA ASP A 115 -4.29 22.48 12.34
C ASP A 115 -4.97 22.08 11.02
N ILE A 116 -6.26 21.74 11.00
CA ILE A 116 -7.03 21.52 9.76
C ILE A 116 -7.10 22.81 8.92
N LYS A 117 -7.38 23.95 9.56
CA LYS A 117 -7.47 25.26 8.91
C LYS A 117 -6.14 25.68 8.31
N ASN A 118 -5.05 25.47 9.05
CA ASN A 118 -3.69 25.84 8.65
C ASN A 118 -3.00 24.78 7.79
N ARG A 119 -3.66 23.65 7.52
CA ARG A 119 -3.11 22.52 6.75
C ARG A 119 -1.84 21.94 7.37
N ILE A 120 -1.87 21.70 8.68
CA ILE A 120 -0.73 21.19 9.44
C ILE A 120 -1.01 19.77 9.94
N LEU A 121 -0.04 18.87 9.77
CA LEU A 121 0.02 17.57 10.41
C LEU A 121 0.89 17.68 11.65
N ARG A 122 0.25 17.66 12.82
CA ARG A 122 0.88 17.77 14.13
C ARG A 122 0.59 16.53 14.95
N HIS A 123 1.59 16.03 15.68
CA HIS A 123 1.38 14.96 16.66
C HIS A 123 0.46 15.42 17.80
N THR A 124 -0.37 14.52 18.32
CA THR A 124 -1.35 14.88 19.37
C THR A 124 -0.69 15.20 20.71
N SER A 125 0.23 14.34 21.13
CA SER A 125 0.91 14.45 22.43
C SER A 125 2.22 13.66 22.41
N GLU A 126 3.01 13.76 23.49
CA GLU A 126 4.25 12.99 23.65
C GLU A 126 4.07 11.48 23.52
N ALA A 127 2.84 10.96 23.72
CA ALA A 127 2.49 9.56 23.47
C ALA A 127 2.76 9.12 22.01
N PHE A 128 2.99 10.06 21.09
CA PHE A 128 3.46 9.77 19.74
C PHE A 128 4.76 8.96 19.71
N ILE A 129 5.65 9.17 20.68
CA ILE A 129 6.93 8.45 20.79
C ILE A 129 6.71 6.96 21.10
N GLU A 130 5.58 6.62 21.71
CA GLU A 130 5.33 5.28 22.20
C GLU A 130 5.19 4.28 21.04
N ASP A 131 4.48 4.64 19.97
CA ASP A 131 4.29 3.80 18.78
C ASP A 131 5.06 4.32 17.56
N PRO A 132 6.23 3.73 17.24
CA PRO A 132 7.03 4.14 16.08
C PRO A 132 6.28 4.02 14.74
N LEU A 133 5.18 3.25 14.66
CA LEU A 133 4.39 3.14 13.42
C LEU A 133 3.77 4.49 13.05
N ARG A 134 3.60 5.42 14.00
CA ARG A 134 3.01 6.73 13.74
C ARG A 134 3.83 7.57 12.76
N VAL A 135 5.14 7.35 12.66
CA VAL A 135 5.99 7.93 11.60
C VAL A 135 5.52 7.49 10.22
N VAL A 136 5.21 6.20 10.08
CA VAL A 136 4.73 5.60 8.81
C VAL A 136 3.29 6.01 8.52
N ARG A 137 2.44 6.08 9.55
CA ARG A 137 1.07 6.57 9.41
C ARG A 137 1.04 8.05 9.00
N LEU A 138 1.97 8.87 9.49
CA LEU A 138 2.10 10.26 9.07
C LEU A 138 2.37 10.35 7.55
N ALA A 139 3.28 9.55 7.02
CA ALA A 139 3.50 9.45 5.58
C ALA A 139 2.26 8.95 4.82
N ARG A 140 1.51 7.98 5.37
CA ARG A 140 0.22 7.58 4.80
C ARG A 140 -0.80 8.73 4.81
N PHE A 141 -0.88 9.52 5.87
CA PHE A 141 -1.78 10.67 5.93
C PHE A 141 -1.38 11.76 4.93
N LYS A 142 -0.09 11.99 4.69
CA LYS A 142 0.38 12.85 3.59
C LYS A 142 -0.14 12.40 2.23
N VAL A 143 -0.24 11.10 1.98
CA VAL A 143 -0.91 10.56 0.78
C VAL A 143 -2.41 10.83 0.79
N GLN A 144 -3.08 10.46 1.89
CA GLN A 144 -4.53 10.57 2.01
C GLN A 144 -5.02 12.01 1.84
N LEU A 145 -4.29 12.97 2.40
CA LEU A 145 -4.61 14.40 2.42
C LEU A 145 -3.85 15.19 1.34
N SER A 146 -3.25 14.51 0.37
CA SER A 146 -2.45 15.14 -0.69
C SER A 146 -3.22 16.19 -1.51
N ALA A 147 -4.56 16.10 -1.57
CA ALA A 147 -5.41 17.09 -2.22
C ALA A 147 -5.52 18.43 -1.46
N PHE A 148 -5.20 18.43 -0.16
CA PHE A 148 -5.33 19.58 0.73
C PHE A 148 -3.98 20.24 1.09
N SER A 149 -2.88 19.76 0.48
CA SER A 149 -1.54 20.36 0.61
C SER A 149 -1.04 20.52 2.05
N PHE A 150 -1.31 19.54 2.92
CA PHE A 150 -0.84 19.58 4.30
C PHE A 150 0.70 19.56 4.42
N SER A 151 1.26 20.37 5.32
CA SER A 151 2.66 20.33 5.77
C SER A 151 2.79 19.57 7.10
N ILE A 152 4.02 19.25 7.52
CA ILE A 152 4.29 18.61 8.81
C ILE A 152 4.84 19.69 9.74
N ALA A 153 4.36 19.74 10.98
CA ALA A 153 4.84 20.73 11.95
C ALA A 153 6.28 20.45 12.41
N ASP A 154 7.04 21.50 12.70
CA ASP A 154 8.46 21.41 13.08
C ASP A 154 8.68 20.59 14.35
N GLU A 155 7.83 20.77 15.37
CA GLU A 155 7.95 19.99 16.60
C GLU A 155 7.59 18.51 16.40
N THR A 156 6.76 18.18 15.41
CA THR A 156 6.50 16.79 15.00
C THR A 156 7.73 16.17 14.34
N ILE A 157 8.44 16.93 13.49
CA ILE A 157 9.72 16.50 12.91
C ILE A 157 10.75 16.25 14.03
N ASN A 158 10.81 17.11 15.04
CA ASN A 158 11.74 16.95 16.18
C ASN A 158 11.45 15.69 17.01
N ILE A 159 10.18 15.37 17.26
CA ILE A 159 9.81 14.11 17.91
C ILE A 159 10.22 12.91 17.07
N ILE A 160 10.02 12.96 15.75
CA ILE A 160 10.40 11.86 14.84
C ILE A 160 11.92 11.62 14.87
N LYS A 161 12.74 12.69 14.91
CA LYS A 161 14.19 12.57 15.09
C LYS A 161 14.56 11.85 16.39
N SER A 162 13.83 12.10 17.48
CA SER A 162 14.03 11.39 18.75
C SER A 162 13.67 9.90 18.65
N ILE A 163 12.59 9.55 17.93
CA ILE A 163 12.20 8.14 17.65
C ILE A 163 13.25 7.44 16.79
N ILE A 164 13.82 8.13 15.81
CA ILE A 164 14.89 7.59 14.97
C ILE A 164 16.13 7.32 15.82
N LYS A 165 16.55 8.30 16.64
CA LYS A 165 17.73 8.18 17.51
C LYS A 165 17.61 7.07 18.56
N SER A 166 16.40 6.80 19.05
CA SER A 166 16.17 5.71 20.01
C SER A 166 16.27 4.31 19.39
N GLY A 167 16.25 4.21 18.05
CA GLY A 167 16.31 2.96 17.31
C GLY A 167 14.99 2.17 17.30
N GLU A 168 13.89 2.76 17.79
CA GLU A 168 12.57 2.10 17.90
C GLU A 168 12.00 1.69 16.53
N LEU A 169 12.34 2.41 15.45
CA LEU A 169 11.92 2.06 14.09
C LEU A 169 12.40 0.66 13.65
N ASN A 170 13.51 0.16 14.18
CA ASN A 170 14.04 -1.17 13.83
C ASN A 170 13.15 -2.32 14.33
N TYR A 171 12.27 -2.05 15.30
CA TYR A 171 11.36 -3.03 15.89
C TYR A 171 9.97 -3.03 15.21
N LEU A 172 9.78 -2.26 14.14
CA LEU A 172 8.55 -2.28 13.35
C LEU A 172 8.42 -3.59 12.57
N THR A 173 7.31 -4.30 12.80
CA THR A 173 7.03 -5.55 12.08
C THR A 173 6.64 -5.26 10.62
N LYS A 174 7.00 -6.18 9.72
CA LYS A 174 6.76 -6.03 8.28
C LYS A 174 5.27 -6.04 7.95
N GLU A 175 4.45 -6.71 8.75
CA GLU A 175 2.99 -6.77 8.63
C GLU A 175 2.37 -5.39 8.84
N ARG A 176 2.79 -4.67 9.89
CA ARG A 176 2.28 -3.31 10.18
C ARG A 176 2.70 -2.33 9.09
N LEU A 177 3.95 -2.43 8.62
CA LEU A 177 4.46 -1.62 7.51
C LEU A 177 3.70 -1.90 6.20
N HIS A 178 3.41 -3.16 5.92
CA HIS A 178 2.67 -3.58 4.74
C HIS A 178 1.26 -2.97 4.70
N ILE A 179 0.53 -3.01 5.83
CA ILE A 179 -0.82 -2.43 5.91
C ILE A 179 -0.80 -0.93 5.56
N GLU A 180 0.16 -0.18 6.10
CA GLU A 180 0.29 1.25 5.81
C GLU A 180 0.70 1.52 4.36
N PHE A 181 1.62 0.72 3.81
CA PHE A 181 2.00 0.78 2.39
C PHE A 181 0.81 0.51 1.45
N ILE A 182 0.02 -0.54 1.71
CA ILE A 182 -1.17 -0.86 0.91
C ILE A 182 -2.17 0.30 0.93
N LYS A 183 -2.42 0.90 2.11
CA LYS A 183 -3.29 2.08 2.23
C LYS A 183 -2.72 3.31 1.51
N ALA A 184 -1.40 3.39 1.37
CA ALA A 184 -0.69 4.47 0.68
C ALA A 184 -0.55 4.27 -0.84
N LEU A 185 -1.00 3.13 -1.40
CA LEU A 185 -0.93 2.85 -2.85
C LEU A 185 -1.65 3.87 -3.74
N ARG A 186 -2.47 4.76 -3.18
CA ARG A 186 -3.05 5.88 -3.94
C ARG A 186 -1.97 6.81 -4.51
N ASN A 187 -0.89 7.04 -3.78
CA ASN A 187 0.28 7.78 -4.26
C ASN A 187 1.54 7.34 -3.48
N PRO A 188 2.14 6.19 -3.84
CA PRO A 188 3.29 5.65 -3.12
C PRO A 188 4.54 6.55 -3.22
N LYS A 189 4.65 7.40 -4.25
CA LYS A 189 5.76 8.38 -4.33
C LYS A 189 5.73 9.37 -3.17
N ILE A 190 4.56 9.98 -2.89
CA ILE A 190 4.41 10.87 -1.73
C ILE A 190 4.73 10.12 -0.43
N PHE A 191 4.28 8.88 -0.29
CA PHE A 191 4.57 8.07 0.89
C PHE A 191 6.07 7.88 1.12
N PHE A 192 6.80 7.42 0.11
CA PHE A 192 8.23 7.18 0.23
C PHE A 192 9.03 8.47 0.34
N GLU A 193 8.69 9.52 -0.43
CA GLU A 193 9.33 10.84 -0.30
C GLU A 193 9.14 11.44 1.09
N THR A 194 7.94 11.35 1.68
CA THR A 194 7.74 11.84 3.05
C THR A 194 8.55 11.04 4.06
N LEU A 195 8.63 9.71 3.94
CA LEU A 195 9.51 8.93 4.82
C LEU A 195 10.98 9.32 4.64
N ASP A 196 11.37 9.72 3.43
CA ASP A 196 12.72 10.16 3.12
C ASP A 196 13.05 11.53 3.69
N GLU A 197 12.14 12.49 3.54
CA GLU A 197 12.19 13.83 4.16
C GLU A 197 12.30 13.76 5.69
N LEU A 198 11.76 12.68 6.28
CA LEU A 198 11.81 12.41 7.71
C LEU A 198 13.02 11.57 8.15
N ASP A 199 13.98 11.29 7.27
CA ASP A 199 15.16 10.45 7.54
C ASP A 199 14.83 9.01 8.00
N SER A 200 13.63 8.52 7.70
CA SER A 200 13.12 7.21 8.15
C SER A 200 13.12 6.14 7.05
N LEU A 201 13.13 6.54 5.77
CA LEU A 201 13.02 5.61 4.64
C LEU A 201 14.16 4.59 4.59
N GLN A 202 15.41 5.02 4.81
CA GLN A 202 16.59 4.14 4.80
C GLN A 202 16.52 3.04 5.86
N ILE A 203 15.85 3.30 6.99
CA ILE A 203 15.70 2.34 8.09
C ILE A 203 14.58 1.35 7.77
N ILE A 204 13.45 1.86 7.27
CA ILE A 204 12.22 1.08 7.11
C ILE A 204 12.20 0.29 5.80
N PHE A 205 12.59 0.95 4.69
CA PHE A 205 12.55 0.44 3.33
C PHE A 205 13.88 0.73 2.58
N PRO A 206 14.99 0.08 2.96
CA PRO A 206 16.32 0.35 2.40
C PRO A 206 16.43 0.05 0.90
N ASN A 207 15.75 -0.97 0.37
CA ASN A 207 15.80 -1.27 -1.06
C ASN A 207 14.94 -0.26 -1.86
N ILE A 208 13.84 0.22 -1.29
CA ILE A 208 13.09 1.33 -1.90
C ILE A 208 13.90 2.62 -1.88
N LYS A 209 14.62 2.94 -0.79
CA LYS A 209 15.48 4.13 -0.73
C LYS A 209 16.48 4.17 -1.90
N LYS A 210 17.16 3.06 -2.18
CA LYS A 210 18.10 2.94 -3.31
C LYS A 210 17.44 3.19 -4.67
N SER A 211 16.16 2.86 -4.78
CA SER A 211 15.41 2.88 -6.04
C SER A 211 14.36 4.00 -6.09
N LEU A 212 14.38 4.97 -5.16
CA LEU A 212 13.32 5.97 -5.01
C LEU A 212 13.11 6.80 -6.28
N ASN A 213 14.19 7.05 -7.02
CA ASN A 213 14.16 7.78 -8.28
C ASN A 213 13.50 7.01 -9.43
N THR A 214 13.40 5.68 -9.33
CA THR A 214 12.74 4.83 -10.33
C THR A 214 11.21 4.81 -10.16
N ILE A 215 10.73 5.09 -8.94
CA ILE A 215 9.30 5.19 -8.65
C ILE A 215 8.73 6.36 -9.47
N PRO A 216 7.63 6.14 -10.23
CA PRO A 216 7.00 7.18 -11.04
C PRO A 216 6.71 8.48 -10.27
N ASP A 217 6.49 9.56 -11.01
CA ASP A 217 6.21 10.85 -10.39
C ASP A 217 4.77 10.94 -9.82
N LYS A 218 4.46 12.09 -9.20
CA LYS A 218 3.14 12.32 -8.59
C LYS A 218 2.00 12.37 -9.62
N ASN A 219 2.28 12.70 -10.88
CA ASN A 219 1.28 12.79 -11.94
C ASN A 219 0.85 11.41 -12.42
N PHE A 220 1.78 10.46 -12.51
CA PHE A 220 1.48 9.06 -12.81
C PHE A 220 0.38 8.51 -11.90
N PHE A 221 0.48 8.77 -10.59
CA PHE A 221 -0.48 8.28 -9.60
C PHE A 221 -1.82 9.03 -9.55
N ARG A 222 -1.93 10.19 -10.21
CA ARG A 222 -3.20 10.93 -10.36
C ARG A 222 -4.04 10.41 -11.52
N ASN A 223 -3.47 9.58 -12.39
CA ASN A 223 -4.15 9.04 -13.56
C ASN A 223 -5.31 8.09 -13.13
N LYS A 224 -6.47 8.20 -13.80
CA LYS A 224 -7.66 7.39 -13.51
C LYS A 224 -7.43 5.90 -13.74
N THR A 225 -6.67 5.51 -14.76
CA THR A 225 -6.31 4.10 -15.04
C THR A 225 -5.52 3.51 -13.86
N TYR A 226 -4.56 4.26 -13.30
CA TYR A 226 -3.86 3.83 -12.09
C TYR A 226 -4.82 3.73 -10.89
N LEU A 227 -5.61 4.77 -10.62
CA LEU A 227 -6.51 4.82 -9.46
C LEU A 227 -7.55 3.70 -9.45
N ASN A 228 -8.07 3.33 -10.62
CA ASN A 228 -9.06 2.26 -10.79
C ASN A 228 -8.45 0.86 -10.83
N SER A 229 -7.12 0.73 -10.82
CA SER A 229 -6.46 -0.56 -10.79
C SER A 229 -6.53 -1.22 -9.41
N SER A 230 -6.52 -2.55 -9.41
CA SER A 230 -6.42 -3.36 -8.18
C SER A 230 -5.10 -3.10 -7.45
N ASN A 231 -5.03 -3.46 -6.16
CA ASN A 231 -3.79 -3.28 -5.39
C ASN A 231 -2.61 -4.07 -5.99
N GLU A 232 -2.87 -5.24 -6.54
CA GLU A 232 -1.85 -6.09 -7.19
C GLU A 232 -1.27 -5.40 -8.43
N GLU A 233 -2.13 -4.78 -9.23
CA GLU A 233 -1.71 -4.02 -10.40
C GLU A 233 -1.00 -2.72 -10.01
N LYS A 234 -1.49 -2.00 -9.00
CA LYS A 234 -0.86 -0.77 -8.49
C LYS A 234 0.56 -1.02 -7.99
N ILE A 235 0.79 -2.11 -7.27
CA ILE A 235 2.14 -2.52 -6.85
C ILE A 235 3.03 -2.72 -8.07
N CYS A 236 2.55 -3.43 -9.10
CA CYS A 236 3.33 -3.67 -10.31
C CYS A 236 3.60 -2.39 -11.09
N LEU A 237 2.60 -1.53 -11.30
CA LEU A 237 2.75 -0.26 -11.99
C LEU A 237 3.73 0.68 -11.26
N CYS A 238 3.65 0.74 -9.92
CA CYS A 238 4.54 1.54 -9.09
C CYS A 238 5.99 1.07 -9.15
N LEU A 239 6.22 -0.24 -9.19
CA LEU A 239 7.53 -0.87 -9.05
C LEU A 239 8.11 -1.38 -10.37
N LEU A 240 7.45 -1.09 -11.51
CA LEU A 240 7.82 -1.63 -12.82
C LEU A 240 9.24 -1.25 -13.27
N ASN A 241 9.72 -0.10 -12.78
CA ASN A 241 10.96 0.52 -13.21
C ASN A 241 12.18 0.07 -12.40
N LEU A 242 12.01 -0.87 -11.47
CA LEU A 242 13.09 -1.41 -10.67
C LEU A 242 14.02 -2.32 -11.50
N GLU A 243 15.24 -2.46 -11.01
CA GLU A 243 16.23 -3.41 -11.51
C GLU A 243 16.03 -4.81 -10.90
N ASP A 244 16.45 -5.84 -11.65
CA ASP A 244 16.18 -7.26 -11.32
C ASP A 244 16.78 -7.69 -9.97
N ASP A 245 17.96 -7.17 -9.64
CA ASP A 245 18.72 -7.50 -8.43
C ASP A 245 18.00 -7.08 -7.13
N THR A 246 17.07 -6.13 -7.24
CA THR A 246 16.36 -5.55 -6.10
C THR A 246 15.07 -6.32 -5.76
N ILE A 247 14.52 -7.08 -6.71
CA ILE A 247 13.17 -7.67 -6.60
C ILE A 247 13.04 -8.68 -5.46
N ASN A 248 14.02 -9.57 -5.30
CA ASN A 248 13.96 -10.62 -4.28
C ASN A 248 13.94 -10.04 -2.86
N ASN A 249 14.69 -8.96 -2.64
CA ASN A 249 14.73 -8.29 -1.34
C ASN A 249 13.42 -7.53 -1.06
N LEU A 250 12.77 -7.02 -2.09
CA LEU A 250 11.49 -6.31 -1.95
C LEU A 250 10.33 -7.20 -1.51
N LYS A 251 10.37 -8.50 -1.83
CA LYS A 251 9.36 -9.44 -1.34
C LYS A 251 9.26 -9.40 0.18
N LEU A 252 10.39 -9.47 0.87
CA LEU A 252 10.44 -9.44 2.34
C LEU A 252 10.23 -8.04 2.88
N GLU A 253 10.83 -7.04 2.24
CA GLU A 253 10.77 -5.65 2.70
C GLU A 253 9.35 -5.07 2.67
N LEU A 254 8.59 -5.35 1.61
CA LEU A 254 7.20 -4.90 1.44
C LEU A 254 6.17 -5.99 1.79
N LEU A 255 6.61 -7.15 2.28
CA LEU A 255 5.77 -8.31 2.59
C LEU A 255 4.81 -8.71 1.44
N LEU A 256 5.34 -8.77 0.22
CA LEU A 256 4.55 -9.11 -0.96
C LEU A 256 4.18 -10.60 -0.98
N THR A 257 2.93 -10.88 -1.33
CA THR A 257 2.45 -12.26 -1.53
C THR A 257 3.17 -12.92 -2.71
N ASN A 258 3.17 -14.26 -2.74
CA ASN A 258 3.73 -15.03 -3.86
C ASN A 258 3.10 -14.66 -5.21
N LYS A 259 1.80 -14.31 -5.22
CA LYS A 259 1.09 -13.87 -6.42
C LYS A 259 1.61 -12.50 -6.90
N GLN A 260 1.73 -11.54 -5.98
CA GLN A 260 2.21 -10.19 -6.29
C GLN A 260 3.66 -10.21 -6.79
N ILE A 261 4.56 -10.92 -6.11
CA ILE A 261 5.97 -10.98 -6.53
C ILE A 261 6.14 -11.69 -7.88
N LYS A 262 5.36 -12.76 -8.14
CA LYS A 262 5.38 -13.45 -9.43
C LYS A 262 4.94 -12.54 -10.58
N LEU A 263 3.88 -11.75 -10.37
CA LEU A 263 3.43 -10.76 -11.35
C LEU A 263 4.46 -9.65 -11.55
N LEU A 264 5.07 -9.14 -10.48
CA LEU A 264 6.11 -8.11 -10.54
C LEU A 264 7.34 -8.59 -11.31
N ILE A 265 7.85 -9.79 -11.02
CA ILE A 265 8.97 -10.41 -11.74
C ILE A 265 8.61 -10.56 -13.22
N ALA A 266 7.44 -11.10 -13.53
CA ALA A 266 7.01 -11.28 -14.92
C ALA A 266 6.90 -9.94 -15.67
N ALA A 267 6.38 -8.90 -15.01
CA ALA A 267 6.28 -7.56 -15.57
C ALA A 267 7.65 -6.93 -15.80
N ILE A 268 8.54 -6.89 -14.81
CA ILE A 268 9.90 -6.31 -14.97
C ILE A 268 10.70 -7.08 -16.02
N THR A 269 10.61 -8.41 -16.03
CA THR A 269 11.28 -9.25 -17.03
C THR A 269 10.76 -8.95 -18.43
N THR A 270 9.44 -8.78 -18.59
CA THR A 270 8.81 -8.44 -19.89
C THR A 270 9.13 -7.02 -20.35
N ARG A 271 9.27 -6.07 -19.42
CA ARG A 271 9.66 -4.68 -19.73
C ARG A 271 10.94 -4.65 -20.55
N LYS A 272 11.92 -5.50 -20.22
CA LYS A 272 13.19 -5.62 -20.97
C LYS A 272 13.00 -5.98 -22.44
N VAL A 273 11.93 -6.72 -22.79
CA VAL A 273 11.55 -7.00 -24.18
C VAL A 273 10.98 -5.75 -24.84
N LEU A 274 10.03 -5.10 -24.17
CA LEU A 274 9.27 -4.00 -24.74
C LEU A 274 10.09 -2.71 -24.90
N GLU A 275 11.13 -2.50 -24.08
CA GLU A 275 12.02 -1.34 -24.18
C GLU A 275 13.17 -1.54 -25.18
N SER A 276 13.54 -2.79 -25.47
CA SER A 276 14.70 -3.04 -26.32
C SER A 276 14.37 -2.78 -27.79
N ARG A 277 15.10 -1.84 -28.39
CA ARG A 277 15.01 -1.52 -29.82
C ARG A 277 15.65 -2.59 -30.73
N SER A 278 16.33 -3.58 -30.17
CA SER A 278 17.18 -4.54 -30.90
C SER A 278 17.13 -5.97 -30.34
N ILE A 279 16.06 -6.35 -29.64
CA ILE A 279 15.92 -7.73 -29.17
C ILE A 279 15.67 -8.66 -30.36
N ASN A 280 16.46 -9.72 -30.50
CA ASN A 280 16.21 -10.76 -31.49
C ASN A 280 15.21 -11.81 -30.95
N ALA A 281 14.67 -12.66 -31.84
CA ALA A 281 13.67 -13.65 -31.47
C ALA A 281 14.13 -14.63 -30.37
N GLU A 282 15.41 -15.00 -30.36
CA GLU A 282 16.01 -15.84 -29.32
C GLU A 282 15.96 -15.16 -27.94
N SER A 283 16.37 -13.90 -27.88
CA SER A 283 16.36 -13.10 -26.65
C SER A 283 14.93 -12.91 -26.12
N ALA A 284 13.98 -12.63 -27.02
CA ALA A 284 12.56 -12.54 -26.67
C ALA A 284 12.02 -13.87 -26.13
N LEU A 285 12.31 -15.00 -26.78
CA LEU A 285 11.88 -16.33 -26.31
C LEU A 285 12.46 -16.65 -24.93
N LYS A 286 13.75 -16.39 -24.72
CA LYS A 286 14.42 -16.60 -23.44
C LYS A 286 13.77 -15.79 -22.32
N ILE A 287 13.38 -14.56 -22.60
CA ILE A 287 12.71 -13.68 -21.63
C ILE A 287 11.28 -14.15 -21.35
N ILE A 288 10.51 -14.52 -22.38
CA ILE A 288 9.15 -15.08 -22.23
C ILE A 288 9.17 -16.36 -21.39
N LYS A 289 10.17 -17.24 -21.60
CA LYS A 289 10.40 -18.44 -20.78
C LYS A 289 10.74 -18.06 -19.33
N ARG A 290 11.64 -17.09 -19.10
CA ARG A 290 12.04 -16.63 -17.76
C ARG A 290 10.88 -16.00 -16.98
N ALA A 291 10.02 -15.23 -17.65
CA ALA A 291 8.81 -14.67 -17.06
C ALA A 291 7.69 -15.72 -16.84
N ASN A 292 7.92 -16.98 -17.23
CA ASN A 292 6.98 -18.10 -17.12
C ASN A 292 5.62 -17.86 -17.83
N LEU A 293 5.62 -17.03 -18.88
CA LEU A 293 4.39 -16.62 -19.58
C LEU A 293 3.84 -17.70 -20.52
N LEU A 294 4.64 -18.70 -20.88
CA LEU A 294 4.21 -19.81 -21.75
C LEU A 294 3.31 -20.83 -21.05
N ARG A 295 3.45 -20.95 -19.72
CA ARG A 295 2.80 -22.00 -18.94
C ARG A 295 1.63 -21.47 -18.12
N ASP A 296 1.68 -20.21 -17.70
CA ASP A 296 0.69 -19.59 -16.84
C ASP A 296 -0.08 -18.51 -17.61
N LYS A 297 -1.22 -18.91 -18.22
CA LYS A 297 -2.08 -18.03 -19.01
C LYS A 297 -2.64 -16.85 -18.19
N LYS A 298 -2.88 -17.05 -16.88
CA LYS A 298 -3.40 -15.99 -16.01
C LYS A 298 -2.32 -14.95 -15.73
N LEU A 299 -1.10 -15.39 -15.43
CA LEU A 299 0.05 -14.51 -15.28
C LEU A 299 0.31 -13.73 -16.57
N GLN A 300 0.28 -14.40 -17.72
CA GLN A 300 0.43 -13.78 -19.04
C GLN A 300 -0.59 -12.67 -19.28
N GLN A 301 -1.88 -12.95 -19.07
CA GLN A 301 -2.92 -11.93 -19.24
C GLN A 301 -2.72 -10.76 -18.27
N ASN A 302 -2.44 -11.04 -17.00
CA ASN A 302 -2.19 -10.00 -16.01
C ASN A 302 -0.98 -9.14 -16.37
N THR A 303 0.12 -9.75 -16.83
CA THR A 303 1.32 -9.03 -17.28
C THR A 303 1.02 -8.12 -18.46
N LEU A 304 0.27 -8.60 -19.46
CA LEU A 304 -0.15 -7.76 -20.60
C LEU A 304 -1.02 -6.59 -20.15
N ASN A 305 -1.97 -6.81 -19.23
CA ASN A 305 -2.80 -5.75 -18.68
C ASN A 305 -1.97 -4.67 -17.97
N ILE A 306 -0.87 -5.02 -17.29
CA ILE A 306 0.03 -4.03 -16.68
C ILE A 306 0.60 -3.09 -17.75
N PHE A 307 1.06 -3.61 -18.89
CA PHE A 307 1.63 -2.77 -19.95
C PHE A 307 0.59 -1.96 -20.70
N GLU A 308 -0.58 -2.52 -21.00
CA GLU A 308 -1.70 -1.77 -21.58
C GLU A 308 -2.07 -0.58 -20.68
N LYS A 309 -2.21 -0.81 -19.38
CA LYS A 309 -2.46 0.26 -18.40
C LYS A 309 -1.31 1.26 -18.30
N TYR A 310 -0.06 0.80 -18.29
CA TYR A 310 1.08 1.70 -18.24
C TYR A 310 1.12 2.60 -19.47
N SER A 311 0.87 2.08 -20.68
CA SER A 311 0.86 2.90 -21.92
C SER A 311 -0.29 3.90 -21.97
N GLU A 312 -1.41 3.65 -21.28
CA GLU A 312 -2.48 4.63 -21.08
C GLU A 312 -2.09 5.74 -20.09
N ILE A 313 -1.25 5.42 -19.09
CA ILE A 313 -0.80 6.38 -18.07
C ILE A 313 0.37 7.23 -18.59
N ASP A 314 1.37 6.59 -19.20
CA ASP A 314 2.58 7.17 -19.76
C ASP A 314 2.91 6.50 -21.10
N SER A 315 2.49 7.15 -22.18
CA SER A 315 2.70 6.69 -23.55
C SER A 315 4.13 6.93 -24.07
N SER A 316 4.98 7.64 -23.32
CA SER A 316 6.33 7.99 -23.79
C SER A 316 7.28 6.79 -23.77
N ARG A 317 7.02 5.83 -22.88
CA ARG A 317 7.91 4.71 -22.60
C ARG A 317 7.58 3.46 -23.40
N PHE A 318 6.30 3.09 -23.49
CA PHE A 318 5.84 1.90 -24.20
C PHE A 318 4.86 2.28 -25.31
N SER A 319 5.16 1.85 -26.55
CA SER A 319 4.25 2.06 -27.66
C SER A 319 3.13 1.01 -27.64
N HIS A 320 1.89 1.44 -27.91
CA HIS A 320 0.75 0.54 -28.07
C HIS A 320 1.00 -0.51 -29.17
N ALA A 321 1.74 -0.14 -30.22
CA ALA A 321 2.09 -1.05 -31.30
C ALA A 321 3.00 -2.20 -30.82
N THR A 322 4.02 -1.89 -30.02
CA THR A 322 4.94 -2.89 -29.45
C THR A 322 4.22 -3.84 -28.51
N ILE A 323 3.31 -3.32 -27.66
CA ILE A 323 2.49 -4.15 -26.76
C ILE A 323 1.59 -5.08 -27.58
N LYS A 324 0.94 -4.56 -28.64
CA LYS A 324 0.08 -5.36 -29.54
C LYS A 324 0.87 -6.45 -30.26
N GLN A 325 2.07 -6.16 -30.75
CA GLN A 325 2.97 -7.14 -31.35
C GLN A 325 3.34 -8.24 -30.34
N PHE A 326 3.74 -7.86 -29.12
CA PHE A 326 4.05 -8.81 -28.05
C PHE A 326 2.88 -9.73 -27.70
N LYS A 327 1.67 -9.16 -27.58
CA LYS A 327 0.42 -9.91 -27.39
C LYS A 327 0.13 -10.87 -28.55
N SER A 328 0.35 -10.45 -29.79
CA SER A 328 0.18 -11.31 -30.98
C SER A 328 1.13 -12.52 -30.94
N ALA A 329 2.42 -12.28 -30.70
CA ALA A 329 3.42 -13.34 -30.62
C ALA A 329 3.06 -14.36 -29.53
N LEU A 330 2.67 -13.87 -28.35
CA LEU A 330 2.21 -14.69 -27.23
C LEU A 330 0.95 -15.52 -27.54
N ASN A 331 -0.01 -14.95 -28.26
CA ASN A 331 -1.21 -15.67 -28.69
C ASN A 331 -0.87 -16.81 -29.65
N ILE A 332 0.00 -16.57 -30.64
CA ILE A 332 0.39 -17.60 -31.60
C ILE A 332 1.15 -18.72 -30.89
N VAL A 333 2.09 -18.37 -30.02
CA VAL A 333 2.82 -19.34 -29.19
C VAL A 333 1.87 -20.24 -28.39
N ASN A 334 0.78 -19.68 -27.84
CA ASN A 334 -0.22 -20.44 -27.10
C ASN A 334 -1.11 -21.36 -27.97
N THR A 335 -1.21 -21.11 -29.27
CA THR A 335 -1.99 -21.93 -30.21
C THR A 335 -1.21 -23.14 -30.73
N ILE A 336 0.08 -23.23 -30.46
CA ILE A 336 0.92 -24.34 -30.93
C ILE A 336 0.52 -25.63 -30.24
N ASN A 337 0.08 -26.60 -31.04
CA ASN A 337 -0.15 -27.95 -30.56
C ASN A 337 1.18 -28.72 -30.48
N ILE A 338 1.84 -28.63 -29.32
CA ILE A 338 3.07 -29.39 -29.05
C ILE A 338 2.85 -30.90 -28.93
N LYS A 339 1.60 -31.39 -28.79
CA LYS A 339 1.33 -32.83 -28.66
C LYS A 339 1.71 -33.60 -29.92
N THR A 340 1.49 -33.01 -31.10
CA THR A 340 1.86 -33.61 -32.38
C THR A 340 3.38 -33.77 -32.48
N LEU A 341 4.14 -32.76 -32.05
CA LEU A 341 5.60 -32.80 -32.03
C LEU A 341 6.14 -33.87 -31.07
N ILE A 342 5.50 -34.04 -29.91
CA ILE A 342 5.86 -35.10 -28.94
C ILE A 342 5.72 -36.49 -29.57
N THR A 343 4.76 -36.70 -30.46
CA THR A 343 4.53 -37.99 -31.13
C THR A 343 5.39 -38.21 -32.38
N THR A 344 5.87 -37.14 -33.04
CA THR A 344 6.55 -37.24 -34.34
C THR A 344 8.05 -36.96 -34.30
N VAL A 345 8.57 -36.37 -33.22
CA VAL A 345 9.99 -35.98 -33.10
C VAL A 345 10.70 -36.88 -32.08
N PRO A 346 11.90 -37.41 -32.39
CA PRO A 346 12.70 -38.15 -31.42
C PRO A 346 12.94 -37.36 -30.13
N LYS A 347 12.90 -38.04 -28.98
CA LYS A 347 12.98 -37.41 -27.66
C LYS A 347 14.24 -36.56 -27.49
N GLU A 348 15.37 -36.98 -28.06
CA GLU A 348 16.63 -36.20 -28.05
C GLU A 348 16.56 -34.86 -28.81
N ASN A 349 15.68 -34.73 -29.80
CA ASN A 349 15.56 -33.54 -30.66
C ASN A 349 14.35 -32.66 -30.30
N LEU A 350 13.40 -33.20 -29.53
CA LEU A 350 12.12 -32.55 -29.21
C LEU A 350 12.29 -31.16 -28.58
N ALA A 351 13.22 -30.99 -27.64
CA ALA A 351 13.45 -29.71 -26.98
C ALA A 351 13.93 -28.63 -27.97
N ASN A 352 14.89 -28.98 -28.83
CA ASN A 352 15.42 -28.07 -29.85
C ASN A 352 14.36 -27.75 -30.91
N THR A 353 13.58 -28.73 -31.38
CA THR A 353 12.52 -28.48 -32.37
C THR A 353 11.43 -27.55 -31.85
N ILE A 354 11.02 -27.72 -30.58
CA ILE A 354 10.06 -26.81 -29.93
C ILE A 354 10.64 -25.39 -29.80
N GLU A 355 11.93 -25.28 -29.46
CA GLU A 355 12.62 -24.00 -29.34
C GLU A 355 12.72 -23.27 -30.68
N THR A 356 13.15 -23.94 -31.74
CA THR A 356 13.19 -23.37 -33.11
C THR A 356 11.81 -22.89 -33.56
N LEU A 357 10.77 -23.69 -33.34
CA LEU A 357 9.40 -23.33 -33.71
C LEU A 357 8.93 -22.05 -33.00
N TYR A 358 9.18 -21.93 -31.69
CA TYR A 358 8.86 -20.72 -30.95
C TYR A 358 9.68 -19.51 -31.44
N MET A 359 10.97 -19.69 -31.75
CA MET A 359 11.81 -18.61 -32.27
C MET A 359 11.31 -18.10 -33.61
N ASP A 360 10.96 -18.98 -34.55
CA ASP A 360 10.47 -18.59 -35.87
C ASP A 360 9.18 -17.76 -35.79
N ILE A 361 8.27 -18.14 -34.89
CA ILE A 361 7.02 -17.41 -34.65
C ILE A 361 7.29 -16.02 -34.05
N ILE A 362 8.15 -15.96 -33.04
CA ILE A 362 8.50 -14.71 -32.38
C ILE A 362 9.17 -13.77 -33.39
N LYS A 363 10.12 -14.28 -34.19
CA LYS A 363 10.80 -13.54 -35.26
C LYS A 363 9.80 -12.93 -36.23
N LYS A 364 8.87 -13.76 -36.72
CA LYS A 364 7.85 -13.35 -37.69
C LYS A 364 6.85 -12.32 -37.15
N GLN A 365 6.48 -12.40 -35.88
CA GLN A 365 5.40 -11.55 -35.31
C GLN A 365 5.90 -10.26 -34.68
N LEU A 366 7.09 -10.27 -34.09
CA LEU A 366 7.68 -9.10 -33.45
C LEU A 366 8.55 -8.28 -34.41
N ASN A 367 8.64 -8.68 -35.69
CA ASN A 367 9.53 -8.08 -36.70
C ASN A 367 10.99 -7.96 -36.19
N LEU A 368 11.48 -9.04 -35.57
CA LEU A 368 12.81 -9.10 -34.94
C LEU A 368 13.85 -9.83 -35.78
#